data_AF-A0A9P0TJG7-F1
#
_entry.id   AF-A0A9P0TJG7-F1
#
_cell.length_a   1.000
_cell.length_b   1.000
_cell.length_c   1.000
_cell.angle_alpha   90.00
_cell.angle_beta   90.00
_cell.angle_gamma   90.00
#
_symmetry.space_group_name_H-M   'P 1'
#
loop_
_entity.id
_entity.type
_entity.pdbx_description
1 polymer ?
#
loop_
_entity_poly.entity_id
_entity_poly.type
_entity_poly.pdbx_seq_one_letter_code
_entity_poly.pdbx_strand_id
1 'polypeptide(L)'
;MGHLPSKDTRRISFDNTFAMSTALAIPKQADDEVLTIDTLETDKSNEFYYKENSRPIEVYDNEHDYWVQRIEYLKNEHQLINKIVESEYEKTVENTKNLFDPPKITIEKIQKIRPCYDWRSKMLKCYEDNPHQPLLCAATVQAFTNCVTSCQMEEQ
;
A
#
# COMPACT_ATOMS: atom_id res chain seq x y z
N MET A 1 14.86 -28.13 -17.71
CA MET A 1 13.49 -27.65 -17.97
C MET A 1 12.84 -27.39 -16.62
N GLY A 2 13.00 -26.19 -16.07
CA GLY A 2 12.41 -25.82 -14.78
C GLY A 2 11.45 -24.66 -15.00
N HIS A 3 10.14 -24.90 -14.89
CA HIS A 3 9.14 -23.85 -14.84
C HIS A 3 9.14 -23.25 -13.43
N LEU A 4 9.49 -21.97 -13.32
CA LEU A 4 9.20 -21.17 -12.14
C LEU A 4 7.75 -20.68 -12.26
N PRO A 5 6.85 -20.98 -11.30
CA PRO A 5 5.51 -20.43 -11.35
C PRO A 5 5.57 -18.93 -11.07
N SER A 6 5.06 -18.15 -12.03
CA SER A 6 4.81 -16.71 -11.88
C SER A 6 3.95 -16.50 -10.64
N LYS A 7 4.48 -15.79 -9.63
CA LYS A 7 3.69 -15.39 -8.47
C LYS A 7 2.77 -14.27 -8.93
N ASP A 8 1.54 -14.65 -9.23
CA ASP A 8 0.40 -13.78 -9.53
C ASP A 8 0.40 -12.59 -8.56
N THR A 9 0.62 -11.39 -9.09
CA THR A 9 0.36 -10.14 -8.37
C THR A 9 -1.13 -10.08 -8.08
N ARG A 10 -1.50 -9.80 -6.83
CA ARG A 10 -2.89 -9.77 -6.34
C ARG A 10 -3.82 -9.15 -7.38
N ARG A 11 -4.60 -9.99 -8.04
CA ARG A 11 -5.73 -9.58 -8.87
C ARG A 11 -6.76 -9.01 -7.91
N ILE A 12 -6.85 -7.70 -7.81
CA ILE A 12 -7.92 -7.04 -7.06
C ILE A 12 -9.17 -7.11 -7.94
N SER A 13 -9.94 -8.19 -7.81
CA SER A 13 -11.32 -8.20 -8.29
C SER A 13 -12.16 -7.53 -7.21
N PHE A 14 -12.79 -6.40 -7.55
CA PHE A 14 -13.85 -5.85 -6.71
C PHE A 14 -15.13 -6.62 -7.02
N ASP A 15 -15.57 -7.45 -6.07
CA ASP A 15 -16.96 -7.90 -6.04
C ASP A 15 -17.82 -6.64 -5.86
N ASN A 16 -18.72 -6.40 -6.81
CA ASN A 16 -19.60 -5.23 -6.84
C ASN A 16 -20.76 -5.38 -5.83
N THR A 17 -20.47 -5.86 -4.63
CA THR A 17 -21.40 -5.80 -3.50
C THR A 17 -21.25 -4.44 -2.87
N PHE A 18 -22.22 -3.57 -3.14
CA PHE A 18 -22.35 -2.23 -2.56
C PHE A 18 -22.55 -2.34 -1.05
N ALA A 19 -21.47 -2.51 -0.30
CA ALA A 19 -21.43 -2.19 1.11
C ALA A 19 -21.07 -0.70 1.19
N MET A 20 -21.99 0.15 1.67
CA MET A 20 -21.68 1.54 1.98
C MET A 20 -20.62 1.54 3.07
N SER A 21 -19.35 1.69 2.68
CA SER A 21 -18.24 1.90 3.60
C SER A 21 -18.55 3.13 4.43
N THR A 22 -18.74 2.93 5.73
CA THR A 22 -18.91 3.97 6.76
C THR A 22 -17.58 4.71 7.00
N ALA A 23 -16.84 5.02 5.94
CA ALA A 23 -15.49 5.56 6.00
C ALA A 23 -15.51 7.09 6.08
N LEU A 24 -16.34 7.65 6.96
CA LEU A 24 -16.22 9.01 7.48
C LEU A 24 -16.85 9.03 8.90
N ALA A 25 -16.27 8.25 9.81
CA ALA A 25 -16.52 8.44 11.24
C ALA A 25 -15.61 9.59 11.72
N ILE A 26 -16.17 10.80 11.77
CA ILE A 26 -15.55 11.96 12.44
C ILE A 26 -15.42 11.61 13.93
N PRO A 27 -14.24 11.74 14.57
CA PRO A 27 -14.11 11.53 15.99
C PRO A 27 -14.91 12.60 16.75
N LYS A 28 -15.86 12.16 17.58
CA LYS A 28 -16.64 13.01 18.49
C LYS A 28 -15.69 13.60 19.54
N GLN A 29 -15.54 14.93 19.55
CA GLN A 29 -15.19 15.63 20.78
C GLN A 29 -16.29 15.38 21.80
N ALA A 30 -15.90 14.94 22.98
CA ALA A 30 -16.75 14.94 24.16
C ALA A 30 -17.05 16.39 24.52
N ASP A 31 -18.32 16.72 24.72
CA ASP A 31 -18.86 17.44 25.87
C ASP A 31 -20.41 17.41 25.79
N ASP A 32 -21.00 16.81 26.82
CA ASP A 32 -22.39 16.77 27.30
C ASP A 32 -23.54 17.29 26.40
N GLU A 33 -24.34 16.35 25.87
CA GLU A 33 -25.82 16.37 25.99
C GLU A 33 -26.38 14.97 25.64
N VAL A 34 -26.99 14.32 26.64
CA VAL A 34 -27.61 12.99 26.49
C VAL A 34 -28.95 13.15 25.79
N LEU A 35 -29.04 12.76 24.51
CA LEU A 35 -30.31 12.49 23.85
C LEU A 35 -30.49 10.97 23.74
N THR A 36 -31.37 10.46 24.58
CA THR A 36 -31.83 9.08 24.64
C THR A 36 -32.40 8.64 23.30
N ILE A 37 -31.87 7.54 22.75
CA ILE A 37 -32.44 6.85 21.59
C ILE A 37 -33.69 6.12 22.09
N ASP A 38 -34.86 6.72 21.88
CA ASP A 38 -36.12 6.03 22.14
C ASP A 38 -36.30 4.88 21.14
N THR A 39 -36.74 3.77 21.70
CA THR A 39 -36.99 2.51 21.01
C THR A 39 -38.17 2.73 20.06
N LEU A 40 -37.94 2.59 18.74
CA LEU A 40 -38.99 2.69 17.73
C LEU A 40 -39.93 1.49 17.85
N GLU A 41 -41.07 1.74 18.49
CA GLU A 41 -42.21 0.82 18.51
C GLU A 41 -42.67 0.53 17.08
N THR A 42 -42.79 -0.76 16.80
CA THR A 42 -43.35 -1.30 15.56
C THR A 42 -44.86 -1.06 15.52
N ASP A 43 -45.29 0.05 14.90
CA ASP A 43 -46.69 0.22 14.53
C ASP A 43 -46.96 -0.30 13.12
N LYS A 44 -47.59 -1.48 13.12
CA LYS A 44 -48.29 -2.08 11.98
C LYS A 44 -49.50 -1.20 11.64
N SER A 45 -49.44 -0.49 10.52
CA SER A 45 -50.52 -0.42 9.51
C SER A 45 -50.30 0.83 8.64
N ASN A 46 -49.55 0.68 7.56
CA ASN A 46 -49.81 1.49 6.37
C ASN A 46 -49.78 0.54 5.18
N GLU A 47 -50.99 0.12 4.85
CA GLU A 47 -51.38 -0.62 3.66
C GLU A 47 -50.93 0.19 2.43
N PHE A 48 -49.76 -0.18 1.89
CA PHE A 48 -49.23 0.40 0.66
C PHE A 48 -50.08 -0.09 -0.52
N TYR A 49 -51.18 0.62 -0.77
CA TYR A 49 -51.87 0.57 -2.06
C TYR A 49 -50.92 1.12 -3.13
N TYR A 50 -50.30 0.23 -3.91
CA TYR A 50 -49.69 0.63 -5.18
C TYR A 50 -50.81 1.07 -6.11
N LYS A 51 -51.02 2.38 -6.20
CA LYS A 51 -51.78 2.97 -7.30
C LYS A 51 -50.93 2.79 -8.55
N GLU A 52 -51.30 1.80 -9.36
CA GLU A 52 -50.72 1.56 -10.68
C GLU A 52 -51.05 2.77 -11.57
N ASN A 53 -50.19 3.77 -11.51
CA ASN A 53 -50.20 4.90 -12.42
C ASN A 53 -49.55 4.41 -13.70
N SER A 54 -50.35 3.91 -14.64
CA SER A 54 -49.92 3.64 -16.01
C SER A 54 -49.51 4.96 -16.68
N ARG A 55 -48.27 5.40 -16.45
CA ARG A 55 -47.64 6.44 -17.25
C ARG A 55 -47.28 5.82 -18.61
N PRO A 56 -47.37 6.56 -19.72
CA PRO A 56 -47.05 6.03 -21.04
C PRO A 56 -45.62 5.48 -21.07
N ILE A 57 -45.48 4.30 -21.66
CA ILE A 57 -44.23 3.52 -21.79
C ILE A 57 -43.05 4.37 -22.30
N GLU A 58 -43.33 5.40 -23.10
CA GLU A 58 -42.34 6.34 -23.67
C GLU A 58 -41.58 7.19 -22.63
N VAL A 59 -42.15 7.46 -21.45
CA VAL A 59 -41.46 8.28 -20.41
C VAL A 59 -40.40 7.45 -19.67
N TYR A 60 -40.65 6.15 -19.50
CA TYR A 60 -39.71 5.24 -18.83
C TYR A 60 -38.48 4.93 -19.67
N ASP A 61 -38.62 4.84 -21.00
CA ASP A 61 -37.50 4.62 -21.92
C ASP A 61 -36.50 5.78 -21.87
N ASN A 62 -37.00 7.02 -21.86
CA ASN A 62 -36.16 8.22 -21.81
C ASN A 62 -35.37 8.34 -20.50
N GLU A 63 -35.99 7.98 -19.36
CA GLU A 63 -35.31 7.95 -18.07
C GLU A 63 -34.28 6.83 -18.00
N HIS A 64 -34.61 5.64 -18.54
CA HIS A 64 -33.69 4.51 -18.60
C HIS A 64 -32.44 4.86 -19.43
N ASP A 65 -32.62 5.40 -20.64
CA ASP A 65 -31.53 5.81 -21.52
C ASP A 65 -30.65 6.89 -20.89
N TYR A 66 -31.26 7.86 -20.20
CA TYR A 66 -30.52 8.88 -19.45
C TYR A 66 -29.61 8.25 -18.39
N TRP A 67 -30.14 7.31 -17.59
CA TRP A 67 -29.35 6.65 -16.55
C TRP A 67 -28.26 5.75 -17.11
N VAL A 68 -28.54 5.03 -18.21
CA VAL A 68 -27.54 4.22 -18.91
C VAL A 68 -26.39 5.10 -19.40
N GLN A 69 -26.69 6.19 -20.11
CA GLN A 69 -25.68 7.12 -20.61
C GLN A 69 -24.88 7.77 -19.47
N ARG A 70 -25.56 8.13 -18.36
CA ARG A 70 -24.90 8.70 -17.19
C ARG A 70 -23.93 7.72 -16.53
N ILE A 71 -24.33 6.44 -16.40
CA ILE A 71 -23.49 5.39 -15.82
C ILE A 71 -22.29 5.11 -16.73
N GLU A 72 -22.50 5.03 -18.04
CA GLU A 72 -21.41 4.85 -19.00
C GLU A 72 -20.41 6.00 -18.95
N TYR A 73 -20.90 7.25 -18.91
CA TYR A 73 -20.04 8.41 -18.73
C TYR A 73 -19.20 8.30 -17.47
N LEU A 74 -19.80 7.96 -16.32
CA LEU A 74 -19.08 7.80 -15.06
C LEU A 74 -18.03 6.67 -15.12
N LYS A 75 -18.36 5.56 -15.78
CA LYS A 75 -17.39 4.45 -16.00
C LYS A 75 -16.21 4.92 -16.84
N ASN A 76 -16.46 5.68 -17.90
CA ASN A 76 -15.42 6.18 -18.80
C ASN A 76 -14.51 7.19 -18.09
N GLU A 77 -15.08 8.12 -17.31
CA GLU A 77 -14.30 9.06 -16.50
C GLU A 77 -13.43 8.33 -15.46
N HIS A 78 -13.99 7.33 -14.78
CA HIS A 78 -13.22 6.53 -13.82
C HIS A 78 -12.08 5.75 -14.50
N GLN A 79 -12.32 5.18 -15.68
CA GLN A 79 -11.27 4.54 -16.46
C GLN A 79 -10.17 5.52 -16.88
N LEU A 80 -10.53 6.76 -17.22
CA LEU A 80 -9.57 7.80 -17.56
C LEU A 80 -8.72 8.18 -16.35
N ILE A 81 -9.32 8.35 -15.18
CA ILE A 81 -8.59 8.60 -13.93
C ILE A 81 -7.61 7.46 -13.63
N ASN A 82 -8.05 6.20 -13.72
CA ASN A 82 -7.19 5.05 -13.47
C ASN A 82 -5.97 5.03 -14.41
N LYS A 83 -6.17 5.29 -15.70
CA LYS A 83 -5.08 5.38 -16.67
C LYS A 83 -4.06 6.46 -16.30
N ILE A 84 -4.52 7.62 -15.84
CA ILE A 84 -3.62 8.70 -15.38
C ILE A 84 -2.82 8.23 -14.17
N VAL A 85 -3.48 7.67 -13.16
CA VAL A 85 -2.83 7.20 -11.92
C VAL A 85 -1.79 6.12 -12.21
N GLU A 86 -2.14 5.13 -13.04
CA GLU A 86 -1.21 4.08 -13.46
C GLU A 86 0.01 4.67 -14.19
N SER A 87 -0.20 5.61 -15.10
CA SER A 87 0.88 6.24 -15.84
C SER A 87 1.82 7.06 -14.94
N GLU A 88 1.29 7.78 -13.95
CA GLU A 88 2.10 8.56 -13.00
C GLU A 88 2.86 7.66 -12.02
N TYR A 89 2.26 6.53 -11.63
CA TYR A 89 2.94 5.51 -10.84
C TYR A 89 4.12 4.92 -11.60
N GLU A 90 3.93 4.50 -12.86
CA GLU A 90 4.98 3.93 -13.69
C GLU A 90 6.15 4.91 -13.88
N LYS A 91 5.85 6.18 -14.23
CA LYS A 91 6.85 7.24 -14.33
C LYS A 91 7.63 7.42 -13.03
N THR A 92 6.93 7.42 -11.88
CA THR A 92 7.56 7.58 -10.57
C THR A 92 8.49 6.41 -10.26
N VAL A 93 8.08 5.18 -10.56
CA VAL A 93 8.90 3.98 -10.38
C VAL A 93 10.16 4.03 -11.26
N GLU A 94 10.02 4.42 -12.52
CA GLU A 94 11.15 4.57 -13.44
C GLU A 94 12.12 5.66 -12.99
N ASN A 95 11.61 6.84 -12.64
CA ASN A 95 12.43 7.94 -12.11
C ASN A 95 13.16 7.52 -10.84
N THR A 96 12.50 6.81 -9.93
CA THR A 96 13.11 6.31 -8.70
C THR A 96 14.24 5.33 -9.01
N LYS A 97 14.04 4.39 -9.94
CA LYS A 97 15.09 3.44 -10.35
C LYS A 97 16.33 4.17 -10.91
N ASN A 98 16.13 5.24 -11.67
CA ASN A 98 17.23 6.03 -12.23
C ASN A 98 17.99 6.87 -11.19
N LEU A 99 17.31 7.29 -10.11
CA LEU A 99 17.93 8.05 -9.01
C LEU A 99 18.71 7.15 -8.04
N PHE A 100 18.25 5.91 -7.86
CA PHE A 100 18.89 4.93 -7.00
C PHE A 100 19.61 3.87 -7.86
N ASP A 101 20.67 4.30 -8.54
CA ASP A 101 21.65 3.33 -9.02
C ASP A 101 22.16 2.53 -7.82
N PRO A 102 22.01 1.18 -7.81
CA PRO A 102 22.59 0.38 -6.74
C PRO A 102 24.08 0.72 -6.69
N PRO A 103 24.66 0.98 -5.50
CA PRO A 103 26.05 1.39 -5.40
C PRO A 103 26.89 0.37 -6.14
N LYS A 104 27.49 0.77 -7.28
CA LYS A 104 28.38 -0.09 -8.05
C LYS A 104 29.52 -0.46 -7.11
N ILE A 105 29.51 -1.69 -6.63
CA ILE A 105 30.58 -2.25 -5.81
C ILE A 105 31.76 -2.43 -6.75
N THR A 106 32.59 -1.39 -6.89
CA THR A 106 33.80 -1.44 -7.71
C THR A 106 34.84 -2.34 -7.03
N ILE A 107 35.66 -3.01 -7.84
CA ILE A 107 36.76 -3.85 -7.34
C ILE A 107 37.68 -3.04 -6.42
N GLU A 108 37.86 -1.75 -6.70
CA GLU A 108 38.61 -0.81 -5.85
C GLU A 108 38.00 -0.64 -4.46
N LYS A 109 36.67 -0.51 -4.33
CA LYS A 109 36.00 -0.47 -3.02
C LYS A 109 36.15 -1.78 -2.26
N ILE A 110 36.13 -2.92 -2.96
CA ILE A 110 36.38 -4.23 -2.33
C ILE A 110 37.83 -4.31 -1.84
N GLN A 111 38.79 -3.87 -2.65
CA GLN A 111 40.21 -3.88 -2.30
C GLN A 111 40.51 -2.95 -1.12
N LYS A 112 39.87 -1.78 -1.04
CA LYS A 112 39.99 -0.84 0.09
C LYS A 112 39.47 -1.41 1.41
N ILE A 113 38.46 -2.28 1.38
CA ILE A 113 37.88 -2.92 2.58
C ILE A 113 38.63 -4.21 2.97
N ARG A 114 39.48 -4.73 2.08
CA ARG A 114 40.32 -5.92 2.32
C ARG A 114 41.08 -5.88 3.67
N PRO A 115 41.66 -4.75 4.14
CA PRO A 115 42.33 -4.69 5.44
C PRO A 115 41.41 -4.99 6.64
N CYS A 116 40.10 -4.75 6.50
CA CYS A 116 39.11 -5.00 7.55
C CYS A 116 38.48 -6.39 7.49
N TYR A 117 38.91 -7.24 6.54
CA TYR A 117 38.37 -8.60 6.36
C TYR A 117 38.59 -9.49 7.60
N ASP A 118 39.70 -9.31 8.29
CA ASP A 118 40.00 -10.05 9.52
C ASP A 118 39.02 -9.69 10.64
N TRP A 119 38.71 -8.41 10.80
CA TRP A 119 37.71 -7.95 11.76
C TRP A 119 36.30 -8.40 11.41
N ARG A 120 35.95 -8.40 10.12
CA ARG A 120 34.69 -8.98 9.64
C ARG A 120 34.56 -10.46 10.03
N SER A 121 35.62 -11.23 9.80
CA SER A 121 35.63 -12.67 10.11
C SER A 121 35.50 -12.93 11.61
N LYS A 122 36.20 -12.13 12.43
CA LYS A 122 36.07 -12.20 13.90
C LYS A 122 34.68 -11.82 14.39
N MET A 123 34.06 -10.79 13.80
CA MET A 123 32.71 -10.35 14.14
C MET A 123 31.68 -11.44 13.84
N LEU A 124 31.74 -12.02 12.63
CA LEU A 124 30.84 -13.12 12.23
C LEU A 124 30.99 -14.33 13.15
N LYS A 125 32.24 -14.74 13.43
CA LYS A 125 32.52 -15.83 14.34
C LYS A 125 31.98 -15.58 15.75
N CYS A 126 32.09 -14.35 16.27
CA CYS A 126 31.53 -14.03 17.57
C CYS A 126 30.01 -14.24 17.63
N TYR A 127 29.27 -13.85 16.58
CA TYR A 127 27.83 -14.08 16.51
C TYR A 127 27.47 -15.56 16.36
N GLU A 128 28.27 -16.32 15.61
CA GLU A 128 28.12 -17.78 15.50
C GLU A 128 28.33 -18.48 16.85
N ASP A 129 29.33 -18.04 17.62
CA ASP A 129 29.65 -18.59 18.94
C ASP A 129 28.64 -18.13 20.02
N ASN A 130 27.97 -16.98 19.83
CA ASN A 130 27.07 -16.35 20.83
C ASN A 130 25.68 -16.00 20.26
N PRO A 131 24.89 -16.97 19.76
CA PRO A 131 23.64 -16.71 19.04
C PRO A 131 22.55 -16.05 19.89
N HIS A 132 22.55 -16.29 21.21
CA HIS A 132 21.56 -15.73 22.14
C HIS A 132 22.09 -14.54 22.95
N GLN A 133 23.37 -14.17 22.78
CA GLN A 133 24.02 -13.11 23.55
C GLN A 133 24.85 -12.18 22.63
N PRO A 134 24.21 -11.51 21.65
CA PRO A 134 24.90 -10.68 20.66
C PRO A 134 25.67 -9.49 21.27
N LEU A 135 25.30 -9.04 22.47
CA LEU A 135 25.97 -7.94 23.17
C LEU A 135 27.42 -8.27 23.56
N LEU A 136 27.78 -9.55 23.69
CA LEU A 136 29.16 -9.97 23.93
C LEU A 136 30.08 -9.61 22.74
N CYS A 137 29.51 -9.47 21.54
CA CYS A 137 30.25 -9.15 20.33
C CYS A 137 30.42 -7.64 20.09
N ALA A 138 29.90 -6.78 20.99
CA ALA A 138 29.94 -5.33 20.83
C ALA A 138 31.36 -4.79 20.59
N ALA A 139 32.36 -5.30 21.31
CA ALA A 139 33.75 -4.89 21.12
C ALA A 139 34.30 -5.26 19.74
N THR A 140 33.94 -6.43 19.21
CA THR A 140 34.39 -6.89 17.88
C THR A 140 33.69 -6.13 16.76
N VAL A 141 32.41 -5.82 16.93
CA VAL A 141 31.64 -4.96 16.02
C VAL A 141 32.25 -3.55 15.98
N GLN A 142 32.56 -2.97 17.14
CA GLN A 142 33.18 -1.66 17.23
C GLN A 142 34.55 -1.63 16.53
N ALA A 143 35.38 -2.65 16.71
CA ALA A 143 36.67 -2.75 16.03
C ALA A 143 36.53 -2.84 14.51
N PHE A 144 35.52 -3.59 14.02
CA PHE A 144 35.21 -3.64 12.59
C PHE A 144 34.75 -2.28 12.06
N THR A 145 33.83 -1.61 12.76
CA THR A 145 33.35 -0.27 12.38
C THR A 145 34.49 0.73 12.30
N ASN A 146 35.36 0.78 13.32
CA ASN A 146 36.51 1.67 13.34
C ASN A 146 37.43 1.45 12.13
N CYS A 147 37.70 0.19 11.79
CA CYS A 147 38.51 -0.16 10.61
C CYS A 147 37.86 0.33 9.31
N VAL A 148 36.55 0.10 9.13
CA VAL A 148 35.84 0.53 7.93
C VAL A 148 35.83 2.06 7.81
N THR A 149 35.61 2.77 8.92
CA THR A 149 35.65 4.24 8.96
C THR A 149 37.04 4.76 8.61
N SER A 150 38.13 4.17 9.15
CA SER A 150 39.49 4.61 8.79
C SER A 150 39.79 4.43 7.31
N CYS A 151 39.38 3.30 6.71
CA CYS A 151 39.60 3.04 5.28
C CYS A 151 38.75 3.93 4.35
N GLN A 152 37.67 4.54 4.86
CA GLN A 152 36.84 5.51 4.11
C GLN A 152 37.39 6.94 4.19
N MET A 153 38.13 7.27 5.25
CA MET A 153 38.62 8.64 5.52
C MET A 153 39.99 8.95 4.92
N GLU A 154 40.73 7.95 4.38
CA GLU A 154 42.02 8.14 3.68
C GLU A 154 41.90 8.86 2.31
N GLU A 155 40.72 9.41 1.98
CA GLU A 155 40.39 10.00 0.68
C GLU A 155 40.13 11.52 0.73
N GLN A 156 40.54 12.21 1.80
CA GLN A 156 40.54 13.68 1.93
C GLN A 156 41.94 14.27 2.02
#